data_AF-A0AAD3UD33-F1
#
_entry.id   AF-A0AAD3UD33-F1
#
_cell.length_a   1.000
_cell.length_b   1.000
_cell.length_c   1.000
_cell.angle_alpha   90.00
_cell.angle_beta   90.00
_cell.angle_gamma   90.00
#
_symmetry.space_group_name_H-M   'P 1'
#
loop_
_entity.id
_entity.type
_entity.pdbx_description
1 polymer ?
#
loop_
_entity_poly.entity_id
_entity_poly.type
_entity_poly.pdbx_seq_one_letter_code
_entity_poly.pdbx_strand_id
1 'polypeptide(L)'
;MRNTRDRLRHAIGFELIGLLIAAPLASWVTGVGLNHMGPLALFFSVLATVWNYVYNIGVDKLLLKYQGHTHKSLWQRIAHTFGFEGGLLFVALPVMSWWLDISMMEALVLDLGFVLFYLVYAFIYNWSYDKVYPIPGQWQQNALG
;
A
#
# COMPACT_ATOMS: atom_id res chain seq x y z
N MET A 1 16.27 18.46 -11.18
CA MET A 1 15.56 17.85 -10.03
C MET A 1 14.11 18.30 -10.05
N ARG A 2 13.12 17.40 -9.83
CA ARG A 2 11.68 17.78 -9.79
C ARG A 2 11.41 18.70 -8.59
N ASN A 3 10.70 19.80 -8.85
CA ASN A 3 10.33 20.81 -7.85
C ASN A 3 9.28 20.24 -6.88
N THR A 4 9.22 20.73 -5.64
CA THR A 4 8.27 20.28 -4.60
C THR A 4 6.82 20.40 -5.07
N ARG A 5 6.51 21.43 -5.88
CA ARG A 5 5.18 21.61 -6.49
C ARG A 5 4.81 20.48 -7.46
N ASP A 6 5.76 19.96 -8.22
CA ASP A 6 5.52 18.85 -9.16
C ASP A 6 5.35 17.52 -8.45
N ARG A 7 6.05 17.32 -7.33
CA ARG A 7 5.87 16.14 -6.47
C ARG A 7 4.48 16.14 -5.83
N LEU A 8 4.01 17.30 -5.37
CA LEU A 8 2.69 17.44 -4.78
C LEU A 8 1.57 17.20 -5.81
N ARG A 9 1.68 17.78 -7.01
CA ARG A 9 0.72 17.52 -8.11
C ARG A 9 0.67 16.05 -8.48
N HIS A 10 1.84 15.40 -8.59
CA HIS A 10 1.94 13.96 -8.88
C HIS A 10 1.21 13.13 -7.82
N ALA A 11 1.49 13.38 -6.54
CA ALA A 11 0.91 12.62 -5.43
C ALA A 11 -0.60 12.83 -5.33
N ILE A 12 -1.08 14.07 -5.44
CA ILE A 12 -2.51 14.37 -5.39
C ILE A 12 -3.24 13.75 -6.59
N GLY A 13 -2.67 13.86 -7.80
CA GLY A 13 -3.26 13.28 -9.01
C GLY A 13 -3.32 11.75 -8.95
N PHE A 14 -2.28 11.12 -8.41
CA PHE A 14 -2.22 9.68 -8.21
C PHE A 14 -3.34 9.22 -7.27
N GLU A 15 -3.46 9.88 -6.12
CA GLU A 15 -4.45 9.51 -5.12
C GLU A 15 -5.88 9.74 -5.63
N LEU A 16 -6.16 10.90 -6.24
CA LEU A 16 -7.50 11.24 -6.71
C LEU A 16 -7.97 10.33 -7.84
N ILE A 17 -7.12 10.09 -8.86
CA ILE A 17 -7.49 9.22 -9.98
C ILE A 17 -7.60 7.77 -9.50
N GLY A 18 -6.67 7.33 -8.65
CA GLY A 18 -6.72 6.02 -8.02
C GLY A 18 -8.04 5.80 -7.28
N LEU A 19 -8.42 6.71 -6.38
CA LEU A 19 -9.68 6.63 -5.62
C LEU A 19 -10.93 6.66 -6.52
N LEU A 20 -10.95 7.51 -7.55
CA LEU A 20 -12.07 7.61 -8.50
C LEU A 20 -12.32 6.31 -9.28
N ILE A 21 -11.30 5.47 -9.45
CA ILE A 21 -11.41 4.19 -10.14
C ILE A 21 -11.63 3.05 -9.13
N ALA A 22 -10.81 3.04 -8.08
CA ALA A 22 -10.77 1.96 -7.10
C ALA A 22 -12.07 1.89 -6.28
N ALA A 23 -12.63 3.02 -5.86
CA ALA A 23 -13.82 3.02 -5.01
C ALA A 23 -15.07 2.51 -5.76
N PRO A 24 -15.39 2.95 -7.00
CA PRO A 24 -16.49 2.37 -7.77
C PRO A 24 -16.30 0.89 -8.09
N LEU A 25 -15.07 0.47 -8.45
CA LEU A 25 -14.78 -0.93 -8.72
C LEU A 25 -15.03 -1.81 -7.48
N ALA A 26 -14.53 -1.38 -6.32
CA ALA A 26 -14.74 -2.09 -5.08
C ALA A 26 -16.21 -2.13 -4.69
N SER A 27 -16.95 -1.03 -4.90
CA SER A 27 -18.40 -0.97 -4.66
C SER A 27 -19.16 -1.92 -5.58
N TRP A 28 -18.75 -2.04 -6.84
CA TRP A 28 -19.34 -2.97 -7.79
C TRP A 28 -19.07 -4.43 -7.43
N VAL A 29 -17.86 -4.74 -6.95
CA VAL A 29 -17.46 -6.10 -6.55
C VAL A 29 -18.12 -6.54 -5.24
N THR A 30 -18.19 -5.65 -4.24
CA THR A 30 -18.72 -5.98 -2.91
C THR A 30 -20.20 -5.69 -2.74
N GLY A 31 -20.79 -4.90 -3.64
CA GLY A 31 -22.15 -4.37 -3.50
C GLY A 31 -22.29 -3.31 -2.40
N VAL A 32 -21.22 -2.96 -1.69
CA VAL A 32 -21.24 -2.02 -0.59
C VAL A 32 -21.16 -0.58 -1.11
N GLY A 33 -21.98 0.31 -0.56
CA GLY A 33 -21.98 1.72 -0.94
C GLY A 33 -20.65 2.43 -0.62
N LEU A 34 -20.25 3.35 -1.49
CA LEU A 34 -19.00 4.13 -1.40
C LEU A 34 -18.80 4.82 -0.04
N ASN A 35 -19.89 5.17 0.64
CA ASN A 35 -19.89 5.82 1.95
C ASN A 35 -19.20 4.99 3.05
N HIS A 36 -19.16 3.66 2.90
CA HIS A 36 -18.52 2.77 3.87
C HIS A 36 -17.02 2.60 3.62
N MET A 37 -16.53 2.88 2.41
CA MET A 37 -15.14 2.61 2.02
C MET A 37 -14.17 3.65 2.56
N GLY A 38 -14.55 4.93 2.60
CA GLY A 38 -13.69 6.00 3.11
C GLY A 38 -13.32 5.81 4.60
N PRO A 39 -14.31 5.66 5.50
CA PRO A 39 -14.04 5.36 6.91
C PRO A 39 -13.26 4.07 7.11
N LEU A 40 -13.54 3.04 6.31
CA LEU A 40 -12.84 1.77 6.37
C LEU A 40 -11.35 1.93 6.00
N ALA A 41 -11.04 2.67 4.94
CA ALA A 41 -9.67 2.95 4.54
C ALA A 41 -8.89 3.73 5.62
N LEU A 42 -9.53 4.73 6.24
CA LEU A 42 -8.95 5.47 7.36
C LEU A 42 -8.69 4.55 8.57
N PHE A 43 -9.65 3.69 8.89
CA PHE A 43 -9.51 2.71 9.97
C PHE A 43 -8.34 1.75 9.70
N PHE A 44 -8.22 1.21 8.48
CA PHE A 44 -7.10 0.33 8.11
C PHE A 44 -5.76 1.03 8.11
N SER A 45 -5.69 2.31 7.75
CA SER A 45 -4.46 3.10 7.85
C SER A 45 -3.96 3.20 9.30
N VAL A 46 -4.89 3.47 10.24
CA VAL A 46 -4.58 3.50 11.67
C VAL A 46 -4.22 2.11 12.18
N LEU A 47 -5.00 1.09 11.83
CA LEU A 47 -4.76 -0.30 12.22
C LEU A 47 -3.39 -0.79 11.75
N ALA A 48 -3.03 -0.53 10.49
CA ALA A 48 -1.73 -0.89 9.93
C ALA A 48 -0.58 -0.16 10.64
N THR A 49 -0.77 1.12 10.99
CA THR A 49 0.23 1.90 11.73
C THR A 49 0.45 1.33 13.14
N VAL A 50 -0.64 1.02 13.85
CA VAL A 50 -0.58 0.39 15.18
C VAL A 50 0.04 -0.99 15.10
N TRP A 51 -0.36 -1.80 14.12
CA TRP A 51 0.19 -3.14 13.90
C TRP A 51 1.69 -3.10 13.61
N ASN A 52 2.14 -2.18 12.74
CA ASN A 52 3.57 -1.95 12.46
C ASN A 52 4.35 -1.67 13.74
N TYR A 53 3.84 -0.79 14.60
CA TYR A 53 4.48 -0.49 15.87
C TYR A 53 4.54 -1.72 16.80
N VAL A 54 3.41 -2.41 17.00
CA VAL A 54 3.31 -3.58 17.88
C VAL A 54 4.20 -4.73 17.40
N TYR A 55 4.17 -5.01 16.10
CA TYR A 55 4.96 -6.08 15.48
C TYR A 55 6.46 -5.80 15.60
N ASN A 56 6.90 -4.56 15.31
CA ASN A 56 8.30 -4.19 15.46
C ASN A 56 8.79 -4.37 16.89
N ILE A 57 8.02 -3.94 17.90
CA ILE A 57 8.37 -4.16 19.32
C ILE A 57 8.47 -5.66 19.64
N GLY A 58 7.51 -6.46 19.17
CA GLY A 58 7.48 -7.90 19.41
C GLY A 58 8.74 -8.58 18.87
N VAL A 59 9.11 -8.25 17.63
CA VAL A 59 10.32 -8.77 16.98
C VAL A 59 11.58 -8.28 17.69
N ASP A 60 11.67 -7.01 18.05
CA ASP A 60 12.87 -6.47 18.67
C ASP A 60 13.10 -7.11 20.05
N LYS A 61 12.03 -7.33 20.83
CA LYS A 61 12.09 -8.10 22.08
C LYS A 61 12.49 -9.56 21.85
N LEU A 62 12.00 -10.18 20.78
CA LEU A 62 12.35 -11.56 20.41
C LEU A 62 13.85 -11.63 20.06
N LEU A 63 14.36 -10.74 19.22
CA LEU A 63 15.76 -10.69 18.81
C LEU A 63 16.68 -10.42 20.00
N LEU A 64 16.31 -9.48 20.87
CA LEU A 64 17.06 -9.23 22.11
C LEU A 64 17.09 -10.46 23.03
N LYS A 65 15.96 -11.16 23.18
CA LYS A 65 15.86 -12.36 24.03
C LYS A 65 16.66 -13.54 23.48
N TYR A 66 16.66 -13.76 22.16
CA TYR A 66 17.29 -14.93 21.55
C TYR A 66 18.73 -14.70 21.08
N GLN A 67 19.10 -13.47 20.71
CA GLN A 67 20.39 -13.15 20.09
C GLN A 67 21.17 -12.05 20.84
N GLY A 68 20.57 -11.36 21.80
CA GLY A 68 21.23 -10.29 22.56
C GLY A 68 21.50 -9.00 21.78
N HIS A 69 21.13 -8.95 20.50
CA HIS A 69 21.30 -7.79 19.62
C HIS A 69 20.12 -7.63 18.66
N THR A 70 19.91 -6.42 18.14
CA THR A 70 18.83 -6.10 17.18
C THR A 70 19.25 -6.18 15.71
N HIS A 71 20.49 -6.60 15.41
CA HIS A 71 20.98 -6.73 14.05
C HIS A 71 20.25 -7.86 13.30
N LYS A 72 19.37 -7.48 12.36
CA LYS A 72 18.62 -8.41 11.51
C LYS A 72 19.47 -8.87 10.32
N SER A 73 19.76 -10.17 10.25
CA SER A 73 20.35 -10.81 9.07
C SER A 73 19.39 -10.74 7.88
N LEU A 74 19.89 -10.95 6.66
CA LEU A 74 19.08 -10.92 5.44
C LEU A 74 17.89 -11.89 5.52
N TRP A 75 18.12 -13.08 6.10
CA TRP A 75 17.07 -14.09 6.23
C TRP A 75 16.03 -13.74 7.29
N GLN A 76 16.46 -13.13 8.39
CA GLN A 76 15.56 -12.60 9.42
C GLN A 76 14.70 -11.45 8.89
N ARG A 77 15.23 -10.63 7.96
CA ARG A 77 14.45 -9.57 7.31
C ARG A 77 13.34 -10.14 6.43
N ILE A 78 13.63 -11.18 5.67
CA ILE A 78 12.60 -11.80 4.82
C ILE A 78 11.54 -12.47 5.70
N ALA A 79 11.94 -13.26 6.70
CA ALA A 79 11.00 -13.87 7.64
C ALA A 79 10.15 -12.82 8.38
N HIS A 80 10.75 -11.69 8.76
CA HIS A 80 10.06 -10.55 9.36
C HIS A 80 9.01 -9.95 8.44
N THR A 81 9.34 -9.70 7.17
CA THR A 81 8.38 -9.12 6.22
C THR A 81 7.21 -10.06 5.98
N PHE A 82 7.46 -11.35 5.76
CA PHE A 82 6.38 -12.32 5.58
C PHE A 82 5.53 -12.49 6.84
N GLY A 83 6.15 -12.49 8.02
CA GLY A 83 5.43 -12.55 9.29
C GLY A 83 4.62 -11.29 9.59
N PHE A 84 5.13 -10.12 9.22
CA PHE A 84 4.43 -8.85 9.34
C PHE A 84 3.17 -8.84 8.47
N GLU A 85 3.34 -9.16 7.18
CA GLU A 85 2.27 -9.17 6.20
C GLU A 85 1.20 -10.22 6.56
N GLY A 86 1.63 -11.46 6.84
CA GLY A 86 0.71 -12.53 7.21
C GLY A 86 -0.04 -12.23 8.52
N GLY A 87 0.63 -11.66 9.50
CA GLY A 87 0.00 -11.22 10.75
C GLY A 87 -0.98 -10.07 10.55
N LEU A 88 -0.64 -9.11 9.68
CA LEU A 88 -1.52 -8.00 9.34
C LEU A 88 -2.78 -8.51 8.65
N LEU A 89 -2.65 -9.40 7.66
CA LEU A 89 -3.79 -10.04 6.99
C LEU A 89 -4.68 -10.81 7.98
N PHE A 90 -4.09 -11.52 8.93
CA PHE A 90 -4.85 -12.26 9.95
C PHE A 90 -5.73 -11.35 10.82
N VAL A 91 -5.31 -10.11 11.08
CA VAL A 91 -6.10 -9.12 11.81
C VAL A 91 -7.04 -8.35 10.88
N ALA A 92 -6.58 -8.02 9.67
CA ALA A 92 -7.29 -7.15 8.75
C ALA A 92 -8.48 -7.84 8.08
N LEU A 93 -8.31 -9.09 7.63
CA LEU A 93 -9.35 -9.82 6.91
C LEU A 93 -10.62 -10.04 7.75
N PRO A 94 -10.55 -10.46 9.03
CA PRO A 94 -11.76 -10.57 9.86
C PRO A 94 -12.47 -9.24 10.06
N VAL A 95 -11.72 -8.15 10.20
CA VAL A 95 -12.32 -6.82 10.36
C VAL A 95 -12.99 -6.36 9.06
N MET A 96 -12.37 -6.59 7.89
CA MET A 96 -12.99 -6.29 6.59
C MET A 96 -14.25 -7.11 6.37
N SER A 97 -14.18 -8.41 6.62
CA SER A 97 -15.30 -9.34 6.49
C SER A 97 -16.47 -8.90 7.36
N TRP A 98 -16.21 -8.54 8.63
CA TRP A 98 -17.26 -8.06 9.53
C TRP A 98 -17.81 -6.68 9.16
N TRP A 99 -16.96 -5.74 8.74
CA TRP A 99 -17.38 -4.37 8.44
C TRP A 99 -18.18 -4.27 7.13
N LEU A 100 -17.78 -5.03 6.12
CA LEU A 100 -18.41 -5.02 4.80
C LEU A 100 -19.51 -6.08 4.66
N ASP A 101 -19.72 -6.91 5.69
CA ASP A 101 -20.65 -8.06 5.67
C ASP A 101 -20.40 -9.01 4.48
N ILE A 102 -19.12 -9.28 4.22
CA ILE A 102 -18.65 -10.19 3.16
C ILE A 102 -17.94 -11.40 3.76
N SER A 103 -17.84 -12.49 3.00
CA SER A 103 -17.09 -13.68 3.43
C SER A 103 -15.58 -13.40 3.54
N MET A 104 -14.88 -14.21 4.34
CA MET A 104 -13.43 -14.12 4.49
C MET A 104 -12.68 -14.25 3.16
N MET A 105 -13.20 -15.09 2.25
CA MET A 105 -12.62 -15.26 0.91
C MET A 105 -12.83 -14.04 0.02
N GLU A 106 -14.01 -13.42 0.07
CA GLU A 106 -14.26 -12.16 -0.64
C GLU A 106 -13.38 -11.03 -0.11
N ALA A 107 -13.19 -10.95 1.21
CA ALA A 107 -12.27 -9.98 1.82
C ALA A 107 -10.82 -10.19 1.33
N LEU A 108 -10.36 -11.43 1.24
CA LEU A 108 -9.03 -11.76 0.71
C LEU A 108 -8.89 -11.43 -0.77
N VAL A 109 -9.89 -11.76 -1.58
CA VAL A 109 -9.90 -11.44 -3.02
C VAL A 109 -9.94 -9.93 -3.23
N LEU A 110 -10.70 -9.20 -2.41
CA LEU A 110 -10.76 -7.74 -2.45
C LEU A 110 -9.40 -7.11 -2.11
N ASP A 111 -8.75 -7.58 -1.05
CA ASP A 111 -7.42 -7.13 -0.63
C ASP A 111 -6.37 -7.36 -1.72
N LEU A 112 -6.27 -8.60 -2.23
CA LEU A 112 -5.37 -8.94 -3.34
C LEU A 112 -5.70 -8.18 -4.61
N GLY A 113 -6.98 -7.95 -4.89
CA GLY A 113 -7.46 -7.15 -6.01
C GLY A 113 -6.98 -5.70 -5.92
N PHE A 114 -7.06 -5.08 -4.74
CA PHE A 114 -6.53 -3.74 -4.53
C PHE A 114 -5.00 -3.68 -4.67
N VAL A 115 -4.28 -4.64 -4.08
CA VAL A 115 -2.81 -4.71 -4.19
C VAL A 115 -2.40 -4.80 -5.66
N LEU A 116 -3.01 -5.72 -6.42
CA LEU A 116 -2.71 -5.90 -7.84
C LEU A 116 -3.11 -4.66 -8.66
N PHE A 117 -4.28 -4.09 -8.39
CA PHE A 117 -4.75 -2.88 -9.04
C PHE A 117 -3.77 -1.73 -8.84
N TYR A 118 -3.39 -1.42 -7.59
CA TYR A 118 -2.48 -0.31 -7.29
C TYR A 118 -1.08 -0.55 -7.83
N LEU A 119 -0.61 -1.80 -7.91
CA LEU A 119 0.68 -2.14 -8.51
C LEU A 119 0.68 -1.78 -10.00
N VAL A 120 -0.31 -2.24 -10.76
CA VAL A 120 -0.44 -1.95 -12.19
C VAL A 120 -0.72 -0.47 -12.43
N TYR A 121 -1.63 0.12 -11.66
CA TYR A 121 -1.99 1.53 -11.74
C TYR A 121 -0.79 2.44 -11.46
N ALA A 122 0.00 2.18 -10.41
CA ALA A 122 1.20 2.94 -10.11
C ALA A 122 2.22 2.89 -11.23
N PHE A 123 2.43 1.72 -11.84
CA PHE A 123 3.30 1.60 -13.00
C PHE A 123 2.82 2.48 -14.16
N ILE A 124 1.55 2.37 -14.55
CA ILE A 124 0.97 3.11 -15.68
C ILE A 124 0.97 4.61 -15.40
N TYR A 125 0.57 5.03 -14.20
CA TYR A 125 0.51 6.43 -13.82
C TYR A 125 1.89 7.06 -13.80
N ASN A 126 2.88 6.41 -13.17
CA ASN A 126 4.25 6.92 -13.13
C ASN A 126 4.84 7.04 -14.55
N TRP A 127 4.65 6.02 -15.39
CA TRP A 127 5.11 6.05 -16.77
C TRP A 127 4.44 7.17 -17.60
N SER A 128 3.12 7.32 -17.45
CA SER A 128 2.36 8.37 -18.13
C SER A 128 2.76 9.76 -17.66
N TYR A 129 2.93 9.95 -16.35
CA TYR A 129 3.32 11.22 -15.77
C TYR A 129 4.70 11.66 -16.23
N ASP A 130 5.67 10.72 -16.29
CA ASP A 130 7.02 11.03 -16.76
C ASP A 130 7.04 11.39 -18.25
N LYS A 131 6.11 10.86 -19.05
CA LYS A 131 5.94 11.23 -20.47
C LYS A 131 5.31 12.61 -20.65
N VAL A 132 4.35 12.97 -19.80
CA VAL A 132 3.65 14.27 -19.84
C VAL A 132 4.50 15.40 -19.24
N TYR A 133 5.25 15.10 -18.18
CA TYR A 133 6.13 16.04 -17.48
C TYR A 133 7.58 15.52 -17.47
N PRO A 134 8.28 15.58 -18.62
CA PRO A 134 9.67 15.17 -18.71
C PRO A 134 10.55 16.04 -17.79
N ILE A 135 11.57 15.43 -17.20
CA ILE A 135 12.50 16.12 -16.31
C ILE A 135 13.29 17.15 -17.15
N PRO A 136 13.32 18.44 -16.75
CA PRO A 136 14.14 19.44 -17.44
C PRO A 136 15.61 19.00 -17.45
N GLY A 137 16.18 18.80 -18.65
CA GLY A 137 17.60 18.46 -18.86
C GLY A 137 17.89 17.07 -19.47
N GLN A 138 16.93 16.15 -19.58
CA GLN A 138 17.18 14.84 -20.20
C GLN A 138 17.38 14.88 -21.73
N TRP A 139 16.83 15.90 -22.41
CA TRP A 139 16.94 16.04 -23.87
C TRP A 139 18.34 16.45 -24.35
N GLN A 140 19.21 16.98 -23.49
CA GLN A 140 20.53 17.50 -23.88
C GLN A 140 21.63 16.42 -23.92
N GLN A 141 21.45 15.28 -23.25
CA GLN A 141 22.40 14.16 -23.28
C GLN A 141 22.15 13.19 -24.45
N ASN A 142 20.90 13.02 -24.89
CA ASN A 142 20.56 12.14 -26.03
C ASN A 142 20.84 12.79 -27.41
N ALA A 143 21.15 14.09 -27.46
CA ALA A 143 21.48 14.80 -28.70
C ALA A 143 22.99 14.88 -28.98
N LEU A 144 23.83 14.34 -28.09
CA LEU A 144 25.30 14.37 -28.16
C LEU A 144 25.94 12.97 -28.01
N GLY A 145 25.14 11.91 -28.14
CA GLY A 145 25.59 10.51 -28.08
C GLY A 145 25.42 9.80 -29.42
#